data_AF-A0A0R2HDH9-F1
#
_entry.id   AF-A0A0R2HDH9-F1
#
_cell.length_a   1.000
_cell.length_b   1.000
_cell.length_c   1.000
_cell.angle_alpha   90.00
_cell.angle_beta   90.00
_cell.angle_gamma   90.00
#
_symmetry.space_group_name_H-M   'P 1'
#
loop_
_entity.id
_entity.type
_entity.pdbx_description
1 polymer ?
#
loop_
_entity_poly.entity_id
_entity_poly.type
_entity_poly.pdbx_seq_one_letter_code
_entity_poly.pdbx_strand_id
1 'polypeptide(L)'
;MEKSFGGSAMILLFEEYNQLAKDLLYSLRQTHDDVIPVCMHYDGTLPDDIFSPFKNLVFTSDEGEPLYFNKLPMRHYDRIQSTMSEGKIYAGSRLRGRIFYHQPTHKRYIKDVDYLDENGKVCVTDHYDLKGRKYAQTSFFHKIGRVMRAYYNEKGQEVITENFITKDIIYNDLENNQIKLFKNIVEFTIFFLEKMGMASQPIYFTSLSHPFFVSQRMPNRQREDVLFWQEDIYDEIPGNMQVILSGESTSTKKIFVQKPEAYRKLIELGASQDMVKELGMIYDFKKNDKKKDIVILTNSDQIEKLNELVEACQDRKIHIAAITEMSGKLLKYGSYKNVRLYPNITESHAKKLIENCQYYFDINYGGEILNAIREAFIHEMVIFAFEDTIHHHEYVAKEHIFNKGDMSSLMTVLLGDYHTQLNIQKKAALSEDVNTYKEKLSQ
;
A
#
# COMPACT_ATOMS: atom_id res chain seq x y z
N MET A 1 8.69 28.44 -3.94
CA MET A 1 8.64 28.25 -5.40
C MET A 1 7.18 28.06 -5.79
N GLU A 2 6.54 29.05 -6.39
CA GLU A 2 5.19 28.89 -6.94
C GLU A 2 5.28 28.03 -8.21
N LYS A 3 4.92 26.75 -8.10
CA LYS A 3 4.62 25.94 -9.29
C LYS A 3 3.25 26.40 -9.78
N SER A 4 3.21 27.05 -10.95
CA SER A 4 1.94 27.29 -11.64
C SER A 4 1.45 25.96 -12.20
N PHE A 5 0.32 25.48 -11.70
CA PHE A 5 -0.34 24.28 -12.20
C PHE A 5 -1.28 24.68 -13.34
N GLY A 6 -1.18 23.99 -14.49
CA GLY A 6 -2.00 24.27 -15.67
C GLY A 6 -3.50 24.09 -15.41
N GLY A 7 -4.35 24.69 -16.26
CA GLY A 7 -5.81 24.61 -16.14
C GLY A 7 -6.42 23.22 -16.40
N SER A 8 -5.63 22.27 -16.89
CA SER A 8 -5.98 20.86 -17.15
C SER A 8 -5.66 19.91 -15.98
N ALA A 9 -4.97 20.41 -14.95
CA ALA A 9 -4.46 19.55 -13.89
C ALA A 9 -5.58 19.07 -12.95
N MET A 10 -5.40 17.90 -12.37
CA MET A 10 -6.30 17.38 -11.33
C MET A 10 -5.50 16.93 -10.12
N ILE A 11 -6.07 17.08 -8.93
CA ILE A 11 -5.49 16.56 -7.70
C ILE A 11 -6.01 15.14 -7.51
N LEU A 12 -5.12 14.17 -7.30
CA LEU A 12 -5.48 12.88 -6.73
C LEU A 12 -5.15 12.90 -5.23
N LEU A 13 -6.16 12.98 -4.38
CA LEU A 13 -6.06 13.12 -2.94
C LEU A 13 -6.36 11.79 -2.21
N PHE A 14 -5.40 11.31 -1.43
CA PHE A 14 -5.55 10.11 -0.61
C PHE A 14 -4.97 10.33 0.79
N GLU A 15 -5.48 9.60 1.78
CA GLU A 15 -4.97 9.69 3.15
C GLU A 15 -3.57 9.08 3.26
N GLU A 16 -3.40 7.86 2.72
CA GLU A 16 -2.17 7.07 2.75
C GLU A 16 -1.81 6.56 1.34
N TYR A 17 -0.52 6.40 1.07
CA TYR A 17 -0.02 5.90 -0.22
C TYR A 17 0.12 4.38 -0.26
N ASN A 18 -1.02 3.69 -0.09
CA ASN A 18 -1.11 2.23 -0.14
C ASN A 18 -1.17 1.69 -1.59
N GLN A 19 -1.32 0.38 -1.77
CA GLN A 19 -1.33 -0.24 -3.10
C GLN A 19 -2.51 0.21 -3.98
N LEU A 20 -3.70 0.42 -3.39
CA LEU A 20 -4.86 0.93 -4.12
C LEU A 20 -4.64 2.35 -4.64
N ALA A 21 -4.00 3.22 -3.84
CA ALA A 21 -3.61 4.57 -4.27
C ALA A 21 -2.56 4.52 -5.39
N LYS A 22 -1.60 3.58 -5.34
CA LYS A 22 -0.60 3.36 -6.41
C LYS A 22 -1.26 2.95 -7.72
N ASP A 23 -2.19 2.00 -7.67
CA ASP A 23 -2.89 1.47 -8.83
C ASP A 23 -3.78 2.54 -9.49
N LEU A 24 -4.50 3.31 -8.68
CA LEU A 24 -5.31 4.42 -9.18
C LEU A 24 -4.44 5.53 -9.79
N LEU A 25 -3.36 5.92 -9.12
CA LEU A 25 -2.43 6.91 -9.64
C LEU A 25 -1.82 6.46 -10.98
N TYR A 26 -1.40 5.20 -11.08
CA TYR A 26 -0.89 4.64 -12.32
C TYR A 26 -1.96 4.70 -13.42
N SER A 27 -3.19 4.26 -13.13
CA SER A 27 -4.31 4.26 -14.09
C SER A 27 -4.64 5.66 -14.61
N LEU A 28 -4.71 6.66 -13.71
CA LEU A 28 -4.96 8.04 -14.10
C LEU A 28 -3.82 8.60 -14.95
N ARG A 29 -2.57 8.29 -14.63
CA ARG A 29 -1.39 8.69 -15.42
C ARG A 29 -1.32 8.07 -16.81
N GLN A 30 -2.01 6.94 -17.05
CA GLN A 30 -2.12 6.38 -18.41
C GLN A 30 -3.12 7.14 -19.28
N THR A 31 -4.02 7.93 -18.68
CA THR A 31 -5.14 8.58 -19.40
C THR A 31 -5.13 10.10 -19.32
N HIS A 32 -4.36 10.67 -18.38
CA HIS A 32 -4.23 12.10 -18.13
C HIS A 32 -2.76 12.48 -17.95
N ASP A 33 -2.36 13.57 -18.60
CA ASP A 33 -0.97 14.04 -18.55
C ASP A 33 -0.65 14.80 -17.24
N ASP A 34 -1.64 15.44 -16.62
CA ASP A 34 -1.45 16.37 -15.49
C ASP A 34 -2.14 15.90 -14.19
N VAL A 35 -1.73 14.73 -13.67
CA VAL A 35 -2.20 14.23 -12.36
C VAL A 35 -1.25 14.66 -11.24
N ILE A 36 -1.77 15.40 -10.26
CA ILE A 36 -1.04 15.88 -9.07
C ILE A 36 -1.40 14.99 -7.87
N PRO A 37 -0.59 13.97 -7.53
CA PRO A 37 -0.85 13.14 -6.36
C PRO A 37 -0.52 13.88 -5.05
N VAL A 38 -1.48 13.90 -4.13
CA VAL A 38 -1.37 14.48 -2.79
C VAL A 38 -1.74 13.44 -1.74
N CYS A 39 -0.78 13.10 -0.88
CA CYS A 39 -0.95 12.25 0.28
C CYS A 39 -1.12 13.11 1.55
N MET A 40 -2.22 12.94 2.27
CA MET A 40 -2.50 13.76 3.46
C MET A 40 -1.51 13.48 4.60
N HIS A 41 -1.01 12.25 4.71
CA HIS A 41 -0.01 11.86 5.70
C HIS A 41 1.37 11.65 5.08
N TYR A 42 2.41 11.72 5.91
CA TYR A 42 3.79 11.40 5.54
C TYR A 42 4.38 10.35 6.48
N ASP A 43 4.74 9.20 5.91
CA ASP A 43 5.27 8.03 6.63
C ASP A 43 6.78 7.82 6.39
N GLY A 44 7.44 8.79 5.75
CA GLY A 44 8.85 8.70 5.39
C GLY A 44 9.15 7.94 4.09
N THR A 45 8.14 7.41 3.39
CA THR A 45 8.34 6.54 2.21
C THR A 45 7.75 7.09 0.91
N LEU A 46 7.08 8.25 0.94
CA LEU A 46 6.49 8.85 -0.26
C LEU A 46 7.54 9.13 -1.35
N PRO A 47 7.29 8.72 -2.60
CA PRO A 47 8.08 9.13 -3.76
C PRO A 47 8.24 10.65 -3.90
N ASP A 48 9.25 11.07 -4.67
CA ASP A 48 9.61 12.48 -4.80
C ASP A 48 8.50 13.31 -5.47
N ASP A 49 7.78 12.72 -6.43
CA ASP A 49 6.69 13.33 -7.18
C ASP A 49 5.34 13.38 -6.43
N ILE A 50 5.25 12.77 -5.25
CA ILE A 50 4.05 12.81 -4.41
C ILE A 50 4.16 13.93 -3.38
N PHE A 51 3.14 14.78 -3.38
CA PHE A 51 3.04 15.92 -2.47
C PHE A 51 2.42 15.49 -1.15
N SER A 52 2.84 16.11 -0.06
CA SER A 52 2.20 15.98 1.25
C SER A 52 2.44 17.26 2.05
N PRO A 53 1.44 17.76 2.82
CA PRO A 53 1.65 18.92 3.68
C PRO A 53 2.79 18.70 4.68
N PHE A 54 2.97 17.48 5.19
CA PHE A 54 4.04 17.15 6.14
C PHE A 54 5.42 16.93 5.50
N LYS A 55 5.49 16.81 4.17
CA LYS A 55 6.74 16.72 3.42
C LYS A 55 7.12 18.08 2.84
N ASN A 56 6.24 18.67 2.04
CA ASN A 56 6.55 19.84 1.22
C ASN A 56 6.53 21.17 1.99
N LEU A 57 5.93 21.23 3.19
CA LEU A 57 6.06 22.40 4.07
C LEU A 57 7.27 22.31 5.00
N VAL A 58 7.90 21.13 5.12
CA VAL A 58 8.98 20.86 6.09
C VAL A 58 10.34 20.78 5.43
N PHE A 59 10.41 20.12 4.26
CA PHE A 59 11.66 19.86 3.55
C PHE A 59 11.79 20.70 2.28
N THR A 60 13.02 21.09 1.98
CA THR A 60 13.41 21.87 0.79
C THR A 60 14.29 21.07 -0.16
N SER A 61 14.84 19.94 0.30
CA SER A 61 15.65 19.02 -0.49
C SER A 61 15.11 17.59 -0.41
N ASP A 62 15.27 16.83 -1.49
CA ASP A 62 15.00 15.38 -1.55
C ASP A 62 16.29 14.57 -1.66
N GLU A 63 17.44 15.15 -1.30
CA GLU A 63 18.74 14.46 -1.24
C GLU A 63 18.87 13.60 0.03
N GLY A 64 19.59 12.48 -0.08
CA GLY A 64 19.92 11.60 1.03
C GLY A 64 19.78 10.13 0.68
N GLU A 65 20.19 9.27 1.61
CA GLU A 65 20.07 7.82 1.51
C GLU A 65 19.52 7.25 2.82
N PRO A 66 18.76 6.13 2.79
CA PRO A 66 18.19 5.55 3.99
C PRO A 66 19.25 5.25 5.06
N LEU A 67 18.92 5.52 6.33
CA LEU A 67 19.86 5.34 7.44
C LEU A 67 20.05 3.85 7.75
N TYR A 68 21.22 3.31 7.46
CA TYR A 68 21.55 1.92 7.81
C TYR A 68 21.69 1.73 9.33
N PHE A 69 21.26 0.59 9.87
CA PHE A 69 21.08 0.40 11.32
C PHE A 69 22.30 0.74 12.20
N ASN A 70 23.52 0.49 11.70
CA ASN A 70 24.76 0.73 12.45
C ASN A 70 25.24 2.19 12.39
N LYS A 71 24.59 3.05 11.60
CA LYS A 71 24.86 4.49 11.50
C LYS A 71 23.95 5.32 12.42
N LEU A 72 23.04 4.68 13.17
CA LEU A 72 22.19 5.37 14.13
C LEU A 72 23.05 6.13 15.14
N PRO A 73 22.81 7.44 15.39
CA PRO A 73 23.52 8.17 16.43
C PRO A 73 23.25 7.57 17.81
N MET A 74 24.29 7.02 18.45
CA MET A 74 24.20 6.32 19.74
C MET A 74 24.85 7.12 20.87
N ARG A 75 24.39 6.94 22.11
CA ARG A 75 25.12 7.43 23.28
C ARG A 75 26.38 6.58 23.51
N HIS A 76 27.40 7.14 24.15
CA HIS A 76 28.61 6.40 24.50
C HIS A 76 28.26 5.10 25.27
N TYR A 77 28.87 3.99 24.84
CA TYR A 77 28.72 2.63 25.38
C TYR A 77 27.38 1.91 25.12
N ASP A 78 26.41 2.54 24.43
CA ASP A 78 25.27 1.80 23.92
C ASP A 78 25.71 0.84 22.79
N ARG A 79 25.08 -0.34 22.72
CA ARG A 79 25.32 -1.33 21.66
C ARG A 79 24.03 -1.66 20.93
N ILE A 80 24.15 -1.93 19.63
CA ILE A 80 23.03 -2.41 18.79
C ILE A 80 23.19 -3.91 18.56
N GLN A 81 22.14 -4.66 18.84
CA GLN A 81 21.98 -6.06 18.41
C GLN A 81 20.91 -6.10 17.31
N SER A 82 21.24 -6.58 16.13
CA SER A 82 20.38 -6.51 14.94
C SER A 82 20.20 -7.87 14.26
N THR A 83 18.97 -8.18 13.88
CA THR A 83 18.60 -9.29 13.00
C THR A 83 18.27 -8.77 11.60
N MET A 84 17.79 -9.63 10.69
CA MET A 84 17.25 -9.17 9.40
C MET A 84 15.87 -8.51 9.52
N SER A 85 15.18 -8.62 10.66
CA SER A 85 13.81 -8.11 10.85
C SER A 85 13.73 -6.88 11.76
N GLU A 86 14.58 -6.81 12.79
CA GLU A 86 14.55 -5.75 13.80
C GLU A 86 15.93 -5.52 14.42
N GLY A 87 16.07 -4.43 15.17
CA GLY A 87 17.23 -4.16 16.02
C GLY A 87 16.84 -3.83 17.46
N LYS A 88 17.78 -3.98 18.39
CA LYS A 88 17.63 -3.69 19.81
C LYS A 88 18.83 -2.90 20.29
N ILE A 89 18.57 -1.85 21.06
CA ILE A 89 19.58 -0.98 21.66
C ILE A 89 19.74 -1.36 23.14
N TYR A 90 20.96 -1.59 23.58
CA TYR A 90 21.28 -1.92 24.96
C TYR A 90 22.30 -0.96 25.57
N ALA A 91 22.08 -0.56 26.83
CA ALA A 91 23.15 -0.04 27.71
C ALA A 91 23.51 -1.13 28.72
N GLY A 92 24.69 -1.74 28.57
CA GLY A 92 25.02 -2.95 29.34
C GLY A 92 24.00 -4.05 29.09
N SER A 93 23.30 -4.51 30.13
CA SER A 93 22.22 -5.51 30.04
C SER A 93 20.82 -4.91 29.83
N ARG A 94 20.65 -3.59 29.99
CA ARG A 94 19.33 -2.93 29.94
C ARG A 94 18.93 -2.65 28.50
N LEU A 95 17.76 -3.14 28.09
CA LEU A 95 17.12 -2.77 26.82
C LEU A 95 16.67 -1.31 26.90
N ARG A 96 17.18 -0.47 26.00
CA ARG A 96 16.88 0.97 25.93
C ARG A 96 16.05 1.37 24.72
N GLY A 97 16.04 0.54 23.67
CA GLY A 97 15.26 0.84 22.49
C GLY A 97 15.12 -0.32 21.53
N ARG A 98 14.19 -0.16 20.59
CA ARG A 98 13.89 -1.11 19.51
C ARG A 98 13.97 -0.36 18.18
N ILE A 99 14.56 -0.98 17.18
CA ILE A 99 14.74 -0.45 15.84
C ILE A 99 13.86 -1.26 14.90
N PHE A 100 13.01 -0.58 14.15
CA PHE A 100 12.18 -1.16 13.11
C PHE A 100 12.71 -0.75 11.75
N TYR A 101 12.72 -1.67 10.79
CA TYR A 101 13.28 -1.42 9.46
C TYR A 101 12.20 -1.11 8.43
N HIS A 102 12.56 -0.28 7.44
CA HIS A 102 11.79 -0.10 6.22
C HIS A 102 11.68 -1.44 5.48
N GLN A 103 10.56 -1.65 4.78
CA GLN A 103 10.43 -2.81 3.92
C GLN A 103 11.28 -2.62 2.65
N PRO A 104 11.94 -3.69 2.15
CA PRO A 104 12.04 -5.01 2.78
C PRO A 104 13.06 -5.01 3.95
N THR A 105 12.65 -5.55 5.11
CA THR A 105 13.39 -5.43 6.38
C THR A 105 14.83 -5.94 6.35
N HIS A 106 15.14 -6.94 5.51
CA HIS A 106 16.47 -7.51 5.38
C HIS A 106 17.54 -6.50 4.92
N LYS A 107 17.12 -5.37 4.31
CA LYS A 107 18.01 -4.25 3.96
C LYS A 107 18.45 -3.42 5.18
N ARG A 108 17.79 -3.59 6.33
CA ARG A 108 18.12 -2.99 7.64
C ARG A 108 18.27 -1.46 7.63
N TYR A 109 17.51 -0.79 6.77
CA TYR A 109 17.36 0.66 6.81
C TYR A 109 16.34 1.03 7.87
N ILE A 110 16.68 1.95 8.76
CA ILE A 110 15.85 2.34 9.90
C ILE A 110 14.59 3.06 9.40
N LYS A 111 13.44 2.61 9.87
CA LYS A 111 12.15 3.28 9.77
C LYS A 111 11.81 3.99 11.07
N ASP A 112 11.83 3.25 12.18
CA ASP A 112 11.45 3.77 13.49
C ASP A 112 12.46 3.33 14.56
N VAL A 113 12.67 4.18 15.56
CA VAL A 113 13.42 3.83 16.77
C VAL A 113 12.60 4.18 18.00
N ASP A 114 12.09 3.17 18.68
CA ASP A 114 11.42 3.32 19.98
C ASP A 114 12.46 3.41 21.09
N TYR A 115 12.35 4.40 21.96
CA TYR A 115 13.11 4.52 23.20
C TYR A 115 12.23 4.20 24.40
N LEU A 116 12.78 3.39 25.31
CA LEU A 116 12.05 2.80 26.43
C LEU A 116 12.40 3.47 27.77
N ASP A 117 11.41 3.57 28.67
CA ASP A 117 11.62 3.92 30.08
C ASP A 117 12.27 2.77 30.88
N GLU A 118 12.34 2.92 32.20
CA GLU A 118 12.91 1.92 33.11
C GLU A 118 12.05 0.66 33.22
N ASN A 119 10.76 0.76 32.89
CA ASN A 119 9.80 -0.33 32.91
C ASN A 119 9.64 -1.01 31.54
N GLY A 120 10.44 -0.60 30.55
CA GLY A 120 10.39 -1.14 29.18
C GLY A 120 9.23 -0.63 28.33
N LYS A 121 8.55 0.45 28.74
CA LYS A 121 7.48 1.09 27.96
C LYS A 121 8.03 2.18 27.05
N VAL A 122 7.45 2.32 25.87
CA VAL A 122 7.85 3.34 24.88
C VAL A 122 7.53 4.73 25.41
N CYS A 123 8.54 5.61 25.42
CA CYS A 123 8.38 7.04 25.73
C CYS A 123 8.35 7.89 24.47
N VAL A 124 9.21 7.55 23.50
CA VAL A 124 9.45 8.33 22.31
C VAL A 124 9.76 7.39 21.16
N THR A 125 9.26 7.70 19.97
CA THR A 125 9.65 7.07 18.71
C THR A 125 10.25 8.11 17.79
N ASP A 126 11.50 7.92 17.37
CA ASP A 126 12.10 8.67 16.26
C ASP A 126 11.70 8.02 14.93
N HIS A 127 11.24 8.81 13.98
CA HIS A 127 10.84 8.36 12.64
C HIS A 127 11.87 8.79 11.59
N TYR A 128 12.27 7.85 10.74
CA TYR A 128 13.29 8.02 9.71
C TYR A 128 12.73 7.76 8.32
N ASP A 129 13.04 8.63 7.37
CA ASP A 129 12.60 8.51 5.99
C ASP A 129 13.63 7.79 5.08
N LEU A 130 13.25 7.56 3.83
CA LEU A 130 14.13 6.96 2.82
C LEU A 130 15.28 7.87 2.37
N LYS A 131 15.40 9.08 2.92
CA LYS A 131 16.55 9.98 2.72
C LYS A 131 17.48 9.98 3.94
N GLY A 132 17.18 9.15 4.96
CA GLY A 132 17.98 8.98 6.17
C GLY A 132 17.76 10.08 7.22
N ARG A 133 16.76 10.94 7.03
CA ARG A 133 16.46 12.06 7.93
C ARG A 133 15.59 11.57 9.07
N LYS A 134 15.89 12.02 10.30
CA LYS A 134 14.93 11.92 11.42
C LYS A 134 13.83 12.97 11.21
N TYR A 135 12.85 12.63 10.39
CA TYR A 135 11.85 13.59 9.90
C TYR A 135 10.79 13.93 10.96
N ALA A 136 10.52 13.03 11.91
CA ALA A 136 9.56 13.26 12.97
C ALA A 136 9.93 12.54 14.28
N GLN A 137 9.32 12.98 15.38
CA GLN A 137 9.39 12.33 16.68
C GLN A 137 8.00 12.27 17.31
N THR A 138 7.57 11.08 17.74
CA THR A 138 6.30 10.87 18.43
C THR A 138 6.56 10.67 19.92
N SER A 139 5.85 11.40 20.78
CA SER A 139 5.91 11.28 22.24
C SER A 139 4.71 10.53 22.81
N PHE A 140 4.98 9.70 23.82
CA PHE A 140 4.02 8.85 24.49
C PHE A 140 3.91 9.20 25.97
N PHE A 141 2.69 9.23 26.49
CA PHE A 141 2.43 9.36 27.93
C PHE A 141 1.87 8.05 28.48
N HIS A 142 2.42 7.58 29.59
CA HIS A 142 2.21 6.24 30.15
C HIS A 142 0.73 5.79 30.28
N LYS A 143 -0.19 6.73 30.52
CA LYS A 143 -1.64 6.46 30.65
C LYS A 143 -2.45 6.70 29.37
N ILE A 144 -1.94 7.49 28.44
CA ILE A 144 -2.69 7.99 27.28
C ILE A 144 -2.22 7.29 26.00
N GLY A 145 -1.00 6.77 25.98
CA GLY A 145 -0.37 6.25 24.76
C GLY A 145 0.18 7.39 23.92
N ARG A 146 -0.08 7.36 22.61
CA ARG A 146 0.42 8.35 21.65
C ARG A 146 -0.24 9.71 21.87
N VAL A 147 0.53 10.76 22.11
CA VAL A 147 -0.01 12.10 22.42
C VAL A 147 0.32 13.13 21.36
N MET A 148 1.57 13.19 20.90
CA MET A 148 2.01 14.26 20.01
C MET A 148 3.07 13.76 19.04
N ARG A 149 3.10 14.33 17.83
CA ARG A 149 4.20 14.15 16.87
C ARG A 149 4.69 15.51 16.39
N ALA A 150 5.99 15.72 16.48
CA ALA A 150 6.68 16.89 15.96
C ALA A 150 7.48 16.50 14.70
N TYR A 151 7.45 17.35 13.67
CA TYR A 151 8.15 17.18 12.41
C TYR A 151 9.27 18.23 12.30
N TYR A 152 10.45 17.79 11.87
CA TYR A 152 11.66 18.60 11.88
C TYR A 152 12.20 18.81 10.48
N ASN A 153 12.65 20.03 10.16
CA ASN A 153 13.38 20.29 8.91
C ASN A 153 14.83 19.75 8.96
N GLU A 154 15.58 19.96 7.89
CA GLU A 154 16.96 19.48 7.74
C GLU A 154 17.94 20.12 8.76
N LYS A 155 17.55 21.24 9.38
CA LYS A 155 18.32 21.92 10.42
C LYS A 155 17.95 21.44 11.84
N GLY A 156 17.00 20.52 11.97
CA GLY A 156 16.50 20.03 13.24
C GLY A 156 15.53 20.99 13.95
N GLN A 157 14.96 21.97 13.22
CA GLN A 157 13.97 22.90 13.76
C GLN A 157 12.57 22.29 13.63
N GLU A 158 11.75 22.41 14.68
CA GLU A 158 10.36 21.95 14.68
C GLU A 158 9.48 22.84 13.79
N VAL A 159 8.90 22.25 12.73
CA VAL A 159 8.08 22.95 11.73
C VAL A 159 6.60 22.66 11.89
N ILE A 160 6.23 21.41 12.18
CA ILE A 160 4.83 21.01 12.37
C ILE A 160 4.70 20.21 13.65
N THR A 161 3.64 20.43 14.41
CA THR A 161 3.28 19.63 15.57
C THR A 161 1.82 19.20 15.51
N GLU A 162 1.59 17.89 15.57
CA GLU A 162 0.27 17.25 15.54
C GLU A 162 -0.07 16.68 16.91
N ASN A 163 -1.21 17.08 17.46
CA ASN A 163 -1.74 16.55 18.72
C ASN A 163 -2.75 15.43 18.43
N PHE A 164 -2.46 14.19 18.82
CA PHE A 164 -3.34 13.05 18.55
C PHE A 164 -4.58 13.00 19.46
N ILE A 165 -4.60 13.76 20.56
CA ILE A 165 -5.74 13.87 21.47
C ILE A 165 -6.73 14.91 20.93
N THR A 166 -6.27 16.14 20.72
CA THR A 166 -7.13 17.25 20.29
C THR A 166 -7.33 17.31 18.78
N LYS A 167 -6.49 16.60 18.01
CA LYS A 167 -6.39 16.65 16.54
C LYS A 167 -5.86 17.97 15.99
N ASP A 168 -5.55 18.94 16.84
CA ASP A 168 -4.98 20.21 16.40
C ASP A 168 -3.59 20.01 15.77
N ILE A 169 -3.32 20.79 14.73
CA ILE A 169 -2.02 20.86 14.04
C ILE A 169 -1.52 22.30 14.13
N ILE A 170 -0.28 22.45 14.60
CA ILE A 170 0.45 23.71 14.63
C ILE A 170 1.48 23.70 13.51
N TYR A 171 1.48 24.74 12.67
CA TYR A 171 2.49 24.95 11.64
C TYR A 171 3.27 26.23 11.95
N ASN A 172 4.57 26.08 12.15
CA ASN A 172 5.52 27.17 12.30
C ASN A 172 6.04 27.56 10.91
N ASP A 173 5.44 28.59 10.30
CA ASP A 173 5.87 29.16 9.02
C ASP A 173 7.17 29.94 9.25
N LEU A 174 8.30 29.23 9.19
CA LEU A 174 9.63 29.78 9.47
C LEU A 174 10.03 30.87 8.46
N GLU A 175 9.49 30.84 7.24
CA GLU A 175 9.78 31.85 6.21
C GLU A 175 9.15 33.21 6.56
N ASN A 176 7.92 33.19 7.07
CA ASN A 176 7.16 34.40 7.40
C ASN A 176 7.17 34.75 8.89
N ASN A 177 7.82 33.93 9.72
CA ASN A 177 7.84 34.04 11.18
C ASN A 177 6.42 34.09 11.79
N GLN A 178 5.55 33.17 11.35
CA GLN A 178 4.15 33.07 11.80
C GLN A 178 3.86 31.67 12.35
N ILE A 179 2.97 31.61 13.35
CA ILE A 179 2.41 30.35 13.84
C ILE A 179 0.96 30.26 13.39
N LYS A 180 0.62 29.17 12.72
CA LYS A 180 -0.75 28.88 12.24
C LYS A 180 -1.28 27.65 12.97
N LEU A 181 -2.54 27.72 13.41
CA LEU A 181 -3.24 26.65 14.11
C LEU A 181 -4.39 26.13 13.25
N PHE A 182 -4.47 24.81 13.08
CA PHE A 182 -5.52 24.11 12.35
C PHE A 182 -6.17 23.09 13.28
N LYS A 183 -7.50 22.90 13.19
CA LYS A 183 -8.23 22.00 14.10
C LYS A 183 -8.07 20.53 13.80
N ASN A 184 -7.67 20.19 12.58
CA ASN A 184 -7.54 18.83 12.10
C ASN A 184 -6.76 18.81 10.79
N ILE A 185 -6.47 17.61 10.31
CA ILE A 185 -5.76 17.40 9.05
C ILE A 185 -6.52 17.96 7.84
N VAL A 186 -7.86 18.00 7.85
CA VAL A 186 -8.65 18.55 6.74
C VAL A 186 -8.32 20.03 6.53
N GLU A 187 -8.38 20.84 7.59
CA GLU A 187 -8.05 22.27 7.52
C GLU A 187 -6.59 22.49 7.10
N PHE A 188 -5.67 21.67 7.62
CA PHE A 188 -4.25 21.77 7.28
C PHE A 188 -3.98 21.42 5.81
N THR A 189 -4.65 20.39 5.28
CA THR A 189 -4.55 20.01 3.86
C THR A 189 -5.16 21.07 2.95
N ILE A 190 -6.32 21.66 3.30
CA ILE A 190 -6.91 22.78 2.55
C ILE A 190 -5.92 23.94 2.44
N PHE A 191 -5.36 24.37 3.58
CA PHE A 191 -4.34 25.42 3.62
C PHE A 191 -3.13 25.09 2.73
N PHE A 192 -2.66 23.84 2.76
CA PHE A 192 -1.57 23.40 1.92
C PHE A 192 -1.91 23.51 0.42
N LEU A 193 -3.07 23.01 0.00
CA LEU A 193 -3.52 23.08 -1.39
C LEU A 193 -3.67 24.55 -1.86
N GLU A 194 -4.18 25.43 -1.01
CA GLU A 194 -4.24 26.87 -1.28
C GLU A 194 -2.84 27.50 -1.40
N LYS A 195 -1.94 27.24 -0.45
CA LYS A 195 -0.55 27.75 -0.46
C LYS A 195 0.22 27.27 -1.70
N MET A 196 -0.11 26.09 -2.22
CA MET A 196 0.48 25.54 -3.45
C MET A 196 -0.21 26.02 -4.73
N GLY A 197 -1.24 26.88 -4.66
CA GLY A 197 -1.95 27.38 -5.83
C GLY A 197 -2.84 26.33 -6.53
N MET A 198 -3.26 25.29 -5.80
CA MET A 198 -4.03 24.17 -6.34
C MET A 198 -5.55 24.29 -6.07
N ALA A 199 -6.01 25.40 -5.48
CA ALA A 199 -7.37 25.50 -4.93
C ALA A 199 -8.51 25.41 -5.96
N SER A 200 -8.22 25.69 -7.23
CA SER A 200 -9.16 25.62 -8.33
C SER A 200 -9.20 24.26 -9.03
N GLN A 201 -8.24 23.38 -8.78
CA GLN A 201 -8.11 22.11 -9.52
C GLN A 201 -9.13 21.08 -9.00
N PRO A 202 -9.81 20.32 -9.88
CA PRO A 202 -10.68 19.21 -9.47
C PRO A 202 -9.98 18.24 -8.52
N ILE A 203 -10.70 17.74 -7.54
CA ILE A 203 -10.19 16.80 -6.54
C ILE A 203 -10.80 15.42 -6.79
N TYR A 204 -9.93 14.48 -7.13
CA TYR A 204 -10.24 13.06 -7.25
C TYR A 204 -9.78 12.42 -5.95
N PHE A 205 -10.68 11.78 -5.21
CA PHE A 205 -10.38 11.28 -3.87
C PHE A 205 -10.89 9.87 -3.64
N THR A 206 -10.29 9.15 -2.69
CA THR A 206 -10.49 7.70 -2.52
C THR A 206 -11.30 7.29 -1.28
N SER A 207 -11.70 8.24 -0.44
CA SER A 207 -12.44 7.92 0.80
C SER A 207 -13.43 9.00 1.22
N LEU A 208 -14.51 8.56 1.86
CA LEU A 208 -15.56 9.41 2.45
C LEU A 208 -15.16 10.02 3.82
N SER A 209 -13.93 9.82 4.26
CA SER A 209 -13.34 10.40 5.47
C SER A 209 -12.72 11.78 5.19
N HIS A 210 -11.47 12.02 5.58
CA HIS A 210 -10.85 13.35 5.45
C HIS A 210 -10.78 13.87 4.00
N PRO A 211 -10.46 13.07 2.97
CA PRO A 211 -10.41 13.56 1.58
C PRO A 211 -11.74 14.13 1.10
N PHE A 212 -12.86 13.48 1.42
CA PHE A 212 -14.19 14.01 1.14
C PHE A 212 -14.43 15.36 1.82
N PHE A 213 -14.06 15.51 3.10
CA PHE A 213 -14.23 16.78 3.80
C PHE A 213 -13.30 17.89 3.27
N VAL A 214 -12.13 17.55 2.72
CA VAL A 214 -11.30 18.51 1.97
C VAL A 214 -12.09 18.98 0.75
N SER A 215 -12.55 18.07 -0.11
CA SER A 215 -13.38 18.41 -1.29
C SER A 215 -14.58 19.30 -0.90
N GLN A 216 -15.31 18.95 0.17
CA GLN A 216 -16.48 19.70 0.60
C GLN A 216 -16.19 21.15 1.03
N ARG A 217 -15.07 21.36 1.73
CA ARG A 217 -14.74 22.64 2.38
C ARG A 217 -13.84 23.54 1.55
N MET A 218 -13.25 23.05 0.46
CA MET A 218 -12.45 23.88 -0.42
C MET A 218 -13.27 25.04 -1.02
N PRO A 219 -12.70 26.25 -1.14
CA PRO A 219 -13.45 27.48 -1.41
C PRO A 219 -14.07 27.55 -2.81
N ASN A 220 -13.39 27.01 -3.84
CA ASN A 220 -13.93 27.04 -5.20
C ASN A 220 -15.01 25.96 -5.37
N ARG A 221 -16.29 26.32 -5.50
CA ARG A 221 -17.37 25.34 -5.61
C ARG A 221 -17.68 24.90 -7.05
N GLN A 222 -17.03 25.49 -8.05
CA GLN A 222 -17.27 25.15 -9.47
C GLN A 222 -16.49 23.91 -9.93
N ARG A 223 -15.74 23.26 -9.03
CA ARG A 223 -15.02 22.03 -9.35
C ARG A 223 -16.00 20.87 -9.58
N GLU A 224 -15.56 19.94 -10.42
CA GLU A 224 -16.21 18.65 -10.64
C GLU A 224 -15.35 17.56 -9.98
N ASP A 225 -15.47 17.46 -8.65
CA ASP A 225 -14.73 16.50 -7.84
C ASP A 225 -15.31 15.08 -8.04
N VAL A 226 -14.47 14.06 -7.86
CA VAL A 226 -14.81 12.66 -8.14
C VAL A 226 -14.38 11.77 -6.99
N LEU A 227 -15.29 10.90 -6.53
CA LEU A 227 -14.97 9.84 -5.57
C LEU A 227 -14.63 8.54 -6.32
N PHE A 228 -13.48 7.94 -6.01
CA PHE A 228 -13.14 6.57 -6.36
C PHE A 228 -13.36 5.68 -5.14
N TRP A 229 -14.48 4.96 -5.12
CA TRP A 229 -14.88 4.08 -4.03
C TRP A 229 -14.26 2.69 -4.17
N GLN A 230 -13.50 2.27 -3.15
CA GLN A 230 -12.70 1.04 -3.16
C GLN A 230 -13.06 0.06 -2.01
N GLU A 231 -14.04 0.41 -1.19
CA GLU A 231 -14.48 -0.38 -0.03
C GLU A 231 -15.72 -1.22 -0.35
N ASP A 232 -16.01 -2.22 0.48
CA ASP A 232 -17.22 -3.03 0.33
C ASP A 232 -18.46 -2.26 0.79
N ILE A 233 -19.61 -2.66 0.28
CA ILE A 233 -20.92 -2.12 0.66
C ILE A 233 -21.74 -3.27 1.25
N TYR A 234 -22.30 -3.03 2.43
CA TYR A 234 -23.07 -4.02 3.18
C TYR A 234 -24.57 -3.68 3.08
N ASP A 235 -25.21 -3.37 4.20
CA ASP A 235 -26.67 -3.28 4.26
C ASP A 235 -27.24 -1.93 3.79
N GLU A 236 -26.45 -0.85 3.87
CA GLU A 236 -26.90 0.51 3.54
C GLU A 236 -25.83 1.32 2.80
N ILE A 237 -26.28 2.35 2.07
CA ILE A 237 -25.40 3.32 1.43
C ILE A 237 -24.78 4.21 2.53
N PRO A 238 -23.45 4.38 2.60
CA PRO A 238 -22.81 5.21 3.62
C PRO A 238 -23.37 6.65 3.65
N GLY A 239 -23.58 7.21 4.85
CA GLY A 239 -24.23 8.51 5.00
C GLY A 239 -23.56 9.65 4.21
N ASN A 240 -22.22 9.74 4.22
CA ASN A 240 -21.50 10.73 3.42
C ASN A 240 -21.63 10.51 1.90
N MET A 241 -21.86 9.26 1.47
CA MET A 241 -22.16 8.95 0.07
C MET A 241 -23.55 9.42 -0.31
N GLN A 242 -24.54 9.30 0.60
CA GLN A 242 -25.90 9.78 0.37
C GLN A 242 -25.92 11.29 0.10
N VAL A 243 -25.09 12.08 0.78
CA VAL A 243 -24.91 13.52 0.52
C VAL A 243 -24.47 13.80 -0.92
N ILE A 244 -23.62 12.94 -1.50
CA ILE A 244 -23.21 13.05 -2.91
C ILE A 244 -24.38 12.69 -3.82
N LEU A 245 -25.05 11.57 -3.54
CA LEU A 245 -26.16 11.05 -4.36
C LEU A 245 -27.40 11.95 -4.36
N SER A 246 -27.67 12.65 -3.26
CA SER A 246 -28.78 13.62 -3.17
C SER A 246 -28.46 14.97 -3.82
N GLY A 247 -27.23 15.16 -4.33
CA GLY A 247 -26.79 16.42 -4.93
C GLY A 247 -26.49 17.52 -3.90
N GLU A 248 -26.44 17.18 -2.61
CA GLU A 248 -26.15 18.12 -1.51
C GLU A 248 -24.64 18.40 -1.36
N SER A 249 -23.79 17.60 -2.00
CA SER A 249 -22.34 17.82 -1.98
C SER A 249 -21.94 19.09 -2.75
N THR A 250 -20.94 19.81 -2.25
CA THR A 250 -20.56 21.12 -2.81
C THR A 250 -19.97 21.02 -4.22
N SER A 251 -19.10 20.04 -4.47
CA SER A 251 -18.37 19.91 -5.74
C SER A 251 -18.27 18.48 -6.27
N THR A 252 -18.64 17.45 -5.49
CA THR A 252 -18.55 16.06 -5.95
C THR A 252 -19.70 15.72 -6.90
N LYS A 253 -19.38 15.29 -8.12
CA LYS A 253 -20.39 15.04 -9.17
C LYS A 253 -20.49 13.58 -9.59
N LYS A 254 -19.46 12.77 -9.36
CA LYS A 254 -19.44 11.37 -9.79
C LYS A 254 -18.80 10.47 -8.75
N ILE A 255 -19.24 9.21 -8.74
CA ILE A 255 -18.69 8.12 -7.95
C ILE A 255 -18.31 7.00 -8.91
N PHE A 256 -17.02 6.69 -8.99
CA PHE A 256 -16.51 5.50 -9.64
C PHE A 256 -16.27 4.40 -8.62
N VAL A 257 -16.84 3.23 -8.84
CA VAL A 257 -16.72 2.09 -7.93
C VAL A 257 -15.77 1.07 -8.55
N GLN A 258 -14.72 0.72 -7.81
CA GLN A 258 -13.63 -0.14 -8.30
C GLN A 258 -13.72 -1.58 -7.78
N LYS A 259 -14.90 -1.96 -7.29
CA LYS A 259 -15.25 -3.31 -6.83
C LYS A 259 -16.60 -3.73 -7.43
N PRO A 260 -16.65 -4.80 -8.26
CA PRO A 260 -17.90 -5.21 -8.91
C PRO A 260 -19.03 -5.56 -7.94
N GLU A 261 -18.72 -6.20 -6.81
CA GLU A 261 -19.72 -6.55 -5.78
C GLU A 261 -20.29 -5.30 -5.10
N ALA A 262 -19.42 -4.33 -4.76
CA ALA A 262 -19.83 -3.07 -4.15
C ALA A 262 -20.70 -2.24 -5.11
N TYR A 263 -20.34 -2.20 -6.40
CA TYR A 263 -21.13 -1.52 -7.43
C TYR A 263 -22.54 -2.12 -7.53
N ARG A 264 -22.63 -3.45 -7.69
CA ARG A 264 -23.92 -4.15 -7.73
C ARG A 264 -24.76 -3.86 -6.49
N LYS A 265 -24.15 -3.89 -5.30
CA LYS A 265 -24.85 -3.59 -4.06
C LYS A 265 -25.37 -2.16 -3.98
N LEU A 266 -24.60 -1.16 -4.43
CA LEU A 266 -25.06 0.24 -4.47
C LEU A 266 -26.28 0.41 -5.39
N ILE A 267 -26.27 -0.22 -6.56
CA ILE A 267 -27.42 -0.17 -7.48
C ILE A 267 -28.64 -0.86 -6.88
N GLU A 268 -28.48 -2.02 -6.21
CA GLU A 268 -29.57 -2.70 -5.48
C GLU A 268 -30.17 -1.82 -4.38
N LEU A 269 -29.34 -1.03 -3.71
CA LEU A 269 -29.76 -0.07 -2.66
C LEU A 269 -30.35 1.23 -3.23
N GLY A 270 -30.47 1.35 -4.56
CA GLY A 270 -31.14 2.47 -5.22
C GLY A 270 -30.25 3.64 -5.61
N ALA A 271 -28.92 3.47 -5.64
CA ALA A 271 -28.02 4.51 -6.14
C ALA A 271 -28.25 4.77 -7.65
N SER A 272 -28.25 6.03 -8.05
CA SER A 272 -28.45 6.41 -9.46
C SER A 272 -27.27 5.96 -10.32
N GLN A 273 -27.55 5.24 -11.40
CA GLN A 273 -26.55 4.85 -12.40
C GLN A 273 -25.99 6.04 -13.18
N ASP A 274 -26.59 7.23 -13.11
CA ASP A 274 -26.01 8.44 -13.71
C ASP A 274 -24.85 9.00 -12.87
N MET A 275 -24.94 8.84 -11.55
CA MET A 275 -23.95 9.33 -10.58
C MET A 275 -22.91 8.27 -10.20
N VAL A 276 -23.31 6.99 -10.22
CA VAL A 276 -22.48 5.85 -9.81
C VAL A 276 -22.17 4.99 -11.03
N LYS A 277 -20.89 4.84 -11.34
CA LYS A 277 -20.39 4.03 -12.45
C LYS A 277 -19.36 3.01 -11.95
N GLU A 278 -19.31 1.86 -12.60
CA GLU A 278 -18.21 0.91 -12.41
C GLU A 278 -17.00 1.34 -13.23
N LEU A 279 -15.82 1.35 -12.63
CA LEU A 279 -14.56 1.65 -13.30
C LEU A 279 -13.44 0.81 -12.71
N GLY A 280 -12.74 0.09 -13.56
CA GLY A 280 -11.62 -0.74 -13.13
C GLY A 280 -10.30 -0.02 -12.89
N MET A 281 -9.22 -0.77 -13.04
CA MET A 281 -7.84 -0.30 -12.96
C MET A 281 -7.08 -0.70 -14.22
N ILE A 282 -6.11 0.12 -14.60
CA ILE A 282 -5.11 -0.26 -15.60
C ILE A 282 -3.92 -0.84 -14.85
N TYR A 283 -3.47 -2.03 -15.27
CA TYR A 283 -2.29 -2.69 -14.71
C TYR A 283 -1.19 -2.77 -15.76
N ASP A 284 0.07 -2.56 -15.34
CA ASP A 284 1.25 -2.71 -16.20
C ASP A 284 1.61 -4.19 -16.39
N PHE A 285 0.72 -4.95 -17.05
CA PHE A 285 0.94 -6.39 -17.22
C PHE A 285 2.16 -6.68 -18.07
N LYS A 286 2.98 -7.60 -17.58
CA LYS A 286 4.11 -8.18 -18.30
C LYS A 286 3.68 -9.50 -18.90
N LYS A 287 3.60 -9.52 -20.23
CA LYS A 287 3.09 -10.66 -20.98
C LYS A 287 3.81 -11.96 -20.62
N ASN A 288 3.06 -13.01 -20.36
CA ASN A 288 3.61 -14.31 -19.96
C ASN A 288 3.37 -15.41 -20.99
N ASP A 289 4.46 -15.82 -21.63
CA ASP A 289 4.57 -16.90 -22.61
C ASP A 289 5.48 -18.04 -22.10
N LYS A 290 5.59 -18.17 -20.77
CA LYS A 290 6.61 -18.99 -20.11
C LYS A 290 6.16 -20.43 -19.88
N LYS A 291 6.96 -21.18 -19.12
CA LYS A 291 6.70 -22.60 -18.83
C LYS A 291 5.47 -22.75 -17.95
N LYS A 292 4.75 -23.85 -18.14
CA LYS A 292 3.62 -24.30 -17.29
C LYS A 292 4.04 -24.74 -15.87
N ASP A 293 5.19 -24.28 -15.42
CA ASP A 293 5.76 -24.58 -14.12
C ASP A 293 5.05 -23.76 -13.01
N ILE A 294 5.14 -24.26 -11.79
CA ILE A 294 4.52 -23.72 -10.59
C ILE A 294 5.59 -23.08 -9.70
N VAL A 295 5.28 -21.93 -9.11
CA VAL A 295 6.10 -21.30 -8.07
C VAL A 295 5.30 -21.22 -6.77
N ILE A 296 5.98 -21.56 -5.66
CA ILE A 296 5.51 -21.33 -4.28
C ILE A 296 6.64 -20.59 -3.56
N LEU A 297 6.37 -19.37 -3.11
CA LEU A 297 7.27 -18.62 -2.23
C LEU A 297 6.79 -18.76 -0.79
N THR A 298 7.70 -19.09 0.12
CA THR A 298 7.36 -19.37 1.52
C THR A 298 8.39 -18.84 2.50
N ASN A 299 7.94 -18.50 3.71
CA ASN A 299 8.77 -18.28 4.89
C ASN A 299 8.53 -19.35 5.98
N SER A 300 7.75 -20.39 5.67
CA SER A 300 7.36 -21.48 6.56
C SER A 300 7.46 -22.85 5.86
N ASP A 301 7.54 -23.94 6.62
CA ASP A 301 7.40 -25.30 6.10
C ASP A 301 5.95 -25.83 6.20
N GLN A 302 5.02 -24.94 6.55
CA GLN A 302 3.58 -25.16 6.55
C GLN A 302 3.00 -24.68 5.22
N ILE A 303 2.98 -25.60 4.26
CA ILE A 303 2.45 -25.40 2.91
C ILE A 303 1.28 -26.37 2.75
N GLU A 304 0.08 -25.82 2.58
CA GLU A 304 -1.17 -26.59 2.54
C GLU A 304 -1.23 -27.47 1.29
N LYS A 305 -1.63 -28.74 1.46
CA LYS A 305 -1.78 -29.73 0.38
C LYS A 305 -0.58 -29.94 -0.55
N LEU A 306 0.63 -29.65 -0.07
CA LEU A 306 1.83 -29.75 -0.90
C LEU A 306 2.11 -31.19 -1.38
N ASN A 307 1.90 -32.20 -0.54
CA ASN A 307 2.08 -33.60 -0.94
C ASN A 307 1.15 -33.97 -2.10
N GLU A 308 -0.14 -33.69 -1.93
CA GLU A 308 -1.16 -33.96 -2.95
C GLU A 308 -0.86 -33.23 -4.26
N LEU A 309 -0.45 -31.96 -4.19
CA LEU A 309 -0.07 -31.16 -5.35
C LEU A 309 1.15 -31.74 -6.08
N VAL A 310 2.20 -32.09 -5.34
CA VAL A 310 3.44 -32.66 -5.89
C VAL A 310 3.17 -34.00 -6.57
N GLU A 311 2.32 -34.85 -5.98
CA GLU A 311 1.94 -36.14 -6.56
C GLU A 311 1.06 -35.98 -7.80
N ALA A 312 0.13 -35.03 -7.80
CA ALA A 312 -0.79 -34.79 -8.92
C ALA A 312 -0.12 -34.11 -10.14
N CYS A 313 0.87 -33.25 -9.93
CA CYS A 313 1.50 -32.42 -10.98
C CYS A 313 2.83 -33.00 -11.49
N GLN A 314 2.85 -34.26 -11.92
CA GLN A 314 4.08 -34.91 -12.43
C GLN A 314 4.55 -34.39 -13.80
N ASP A 315 3.68 -33.68 -14.53
CA ASP A 315 3.90 -33.16 -15.88
C ASP A 315 4.65 -31.82 -15.92
N ARG A 316 4.81 -31.15 -14.78
CA ARG A 316 5.38 -29.80 -14.66
C ARG A 316 6.39 -29.69 -13.52
N LYS A 317 7.24 -28.67 -13.52
CA LYS A 317 8.14 -28.41 -12.37
C LYS A 317 7.43 -27.58 -11.31
N ILE A 318 7.69 -27.91 -10.05
CA ILE A 318 7.26 -27.16 -8.88
C ILE A 318 8.51 -26.56 -8.23
N HIS A 319 8.60 -25.24 -8.28
CA HIS A 319 9.67 -24.46 -7.67
C HIS A 319 9.21 -23.97 -6.31
N ILE A 320 9.83 -24.49 -5.24
CA ILE A 320 9.54 -24.06 -3.87
C ILE A 320 10.74 -23.27 -3.38
N ALA A 321 10.55 -22.00 -3.05
CA ALA A 321 11.63 -21.12 -2.66
C ALA A 321 11.36 -20.42 -1.34
N ALA A 322 12.41 -20.31 -0.52
CA ALA A 322 12.36 -19.66 0.77
C ALA A 322 13.50 -18.66 0.91
N ILE A 323 13.21 -17.48 1.45
CA ILE A 323 14.24 -16.46 1.76
C ILE A 323 15.11 -16.85 2.97
N THR A 324 14.64 -17.84 3.75
CA THR A 324 15.34 -18.42 4.90
C THR A 324 15.87 -19.82 4.56
N GLU A 325 16.54 -20.44 5.54
CA GLU A 325 16.79 -21.87 5.52
C GLU A 325 15.47 -22.66 5.45
N MET A 326 15.54 -23.87 4.90
CA MET A 326 14.41 -24.79 4.82
C MET A 326 14.52 -25.85 5.91
N SER A 327 13.40 -26.22 6.51
CA SER A 327 13.36 -27.31 7.48
C SER A 327 13.63 -28.67 6.83
N GLY A 328 14.01 -29.65 7.64
CA GLY A 328 14.14 -31.05 7.18
C GLY A 328 12.85 -31.63 6.61
N LYS A 329 11.67 -31.10 6.99
CA LYS A 329 10.38 -31.49 6.41
C LYS A 329 10.30 -31.06 4.94
N LEU A 330 10.65 -29.80 4.65
CA LEU A 330 10.58 -29.27 3.29
C LEU A 330 11.67 -29.84 2.38
N LEU A 331 12.88 -30.06 2.92
CA LEU A 331 14.00 -30.65 2.18
C LEU A 331 13.71 -32.07 1.65
N LYS A 332 12.85 -32.85 2.32
CA LYS A 332 12.44 -34.18 1.85
C LYS A 332 11.75 -34.15 0.49
N TYR A 333 11.06 -33.06 0.14
CA TYR A 333 10.42 -32.93 -1.17
C TYR A 333 11.42 -32.87 -2.32
N GLY A 334 12.71 -32.62 -2.05
CA GLY A 334 13.77 -32.70 -3.05
C GLY A 334 13.97 -34.10 -3.65
N SER A 335 13.38 -35.15 -3.07
CA SER A 335 13.39 -36.49 -3.66
C SER A 335 12.46 -36.65 -4.87
N TYR A 336 11.45 -35.78 -5.02
CA TYR A 336 10.51 -35.82 -6.13
C TYR A 336 11.14 -35.20 -7.39
N LYS A 337 11.09 -35.92 -8.52
CA LYS A 337 11.73 -35.49 -9.78
C LYS A 337 11.15 -34.19 -10.34
N ASN A 338 9.90 -33.89 -10.04
CA ASN A 338 9.20 -32.68 -10.45
C ASN A 338 9.43 -31.49 -9.51
N VAL A 339 10.09 -31.66 -8.36
CA VAL A 339 10.31 -30.57 -7.39
C VAL A 339 11.73 -29.99 -7.50
N ARG A 340 11.83 -28.66 -7.39
CA ARG A 340 13.09 -27.91 -7.23
C ARG A 340 12.99 -27.02 -5.99
N LEU A 341 13.94 -27.18 -5.07
CA LEU A 341 14.00 -26.43 -3.83
C LEU A 341 15.05 -25.32 -3.91
N TYR A 342 14.72 -24.15 -3.38
CA TYR A 342 15.59 -22.97 -3.34
C TYR A 342 15.66 -22.40 -1.91
N PRO A 343 16.47 -22.99 -1.02
CA PRO A 343 16.73 -22.43 0.31
C PRO A 343 17.56 -21.14 0.19
N ASN A 344 17.34 -20.17 1.08
CA ASN A 344 18.05 -18.88 1.11
C ASN A 344 18.07 -18.15 -0.25
N ILE A 345 16.94 -18.13 -0.95
CA ILE A 345 16.85 -17.48 -2.26
C ILE A 345 17.03 -15.96 -2.13
N THR A 346 17.73 -15.36 -3.08
CA THR A 346 17.81 -13.90 -3.20
C THR A 346 16.54 -13.34 -3.84
N GLU A 347 16.18 -12.10 -3.53
CA GLU A 347 15.05 -11.39 -4.16
C GLU A 347 15.15 -11.40 -5.70
N SER A 348 16.35 -11.18 -6.23
CA SER A 348 16.61 -11.23 -7.68
C SER A 348 16.37 -12.60 -8.30
N HIS A 349 16.63 -13.69 -7.58
CA HIS A 349 16.35 -15.04 -8.06
C HIS A 349 14.87 -15.43 -7.89
N ALA A 350 14.22 -14.99 -6.82
CA ALA A 350 12.77 -15.18 -6.65
C ALA A 350 11.99 -14.49 -7.78
N LYS A 351 12.36 -13.25 -8.13
CA LYS A 351 11.79 -12.53 -9.27
C LYS A 351 11.97 -13.29 -10.59
N LYS A 352 13.16 -13.86 -10.83
CA LYS A 352 13.39 -14.71 -12.01
C LYS A 352 12.51 -15.97 -12.02
N LEU A 353 12.17 -16.56 -10.87
CA LEU A 353 11.24 -17.70 -10.84
C LEU A 353 9.84 -17.27 -11.29
N ILE A 354 9.34 -16.16 -10.74
CA ILE A 354 8.06 -15.55 -11.13
C ILE A 354 8.03 -15.26 -12.64
N GLU A 355 9.08 -14.60 -13.16
CA GLU A 355 9.22 -14.25 -14.58
C GLU A 355 9.32 -15.45 -15.55
N ASN A 356 9.49 -16.69 -15.05
CA ASN A 356 9.70 -17.88 -15.88
C ASN A 356 8.62 -18.97 -15.70
N CYS A 357 7.58 -18.71 -14.91
CA CYS A 357 6.51 -19.67 -14.61
C CYS A 357 5.15 -19.07 -14.94
N GLN A 358 4.14 -19.94 -15.16
CA GLN A 358 2.78 -19.53 -15.47
C GLN A 358 1.84 -19.59 -14.26
N TYR A 359 2.19 -20.33 -13.22
CA TYR A 359 1.30 -20.59 -12.10
C TYR A 359 1.95 -20.24 -10.77
N TYR A 360 1.24 -19.48 -9.96
CA TYR A 360 1.63 -19.17 -8.59
C TYR A 360 0.64 -19.81 -7.62
N PHE A 361 1.14 -20.47 -6.59
CA PHE A 361 0.31 -21.11 -5.59
C PHE A 361 0.49 -20.42 -4.24
N ASP A 362 -0.54 -19.69 -3.82
CA ASP A 362 -0.62 -19.04 -2.51
C ASP A 362 -1.20 -19.99 -1.47
N ILE A 363 -0.38 -20.97 -1.11
CA ILE A 363 -0.73 -22.09 -0.22
C ILE A 363 0.19 -22.15 1.01
N ASN A 364 0.94 -21.08 1.29
CA ASN A 364 1.77 -20.93 2.48
C ASN A 364 0.93 -20.36 3.64
N TYR A 365 1.08 -20.90 4.85
CA TYR A 365 0.43 -20.34 6.04
C TYR A 365 1.18 -19.16 6.69
N GLY A 366 2.48 -19.04 6.44
CA GLY A 366 3.24 -17.88 6.93
C GLY A 366 2.94 -16.64 6.10
N GLY A 367 3.27 -15.45 6.62
CA GLY A 367 2.96 -14.20 5.91
C GLY A 367 3.64 -14.11 4.53
N GLU A 368 2.98 -13.43 3.60
CA GLU A 368 3.50 -13.17 2.26
C GLU A 368 4.91 -12.56 2.31
N ILE A 369 5.77 -13.00 1.39
CA ILE A 369 7.10 -12.44 1.18
C ILE A 369 7.22 -11.83 -0.21
N LEU A 370 8.02 -10.77 -0.32
CA LEU A 370 8.38 -10.14 -1.61
C LEU A 370 7.20 -9.60 -2.44
N ASN A 371 6.03 -9.36 -1.84
CA ASN A 371 4.82 -8.95 -2.57
C ASN A 371 4.50 -9.92 -3.73
N ALA A 372 4.75 -11.21 -3.50
CA ALA A 372 4.81 -12.26 -4.50
C ALA A 372 3.49 -12.42 -5.27
N ILE A 373 2.35 -12.23 -4.62
CA ILE A 373 1.03 -12.42 -5.25
C ILE A 373 0.77 -11.30 -6.24
N ARG A 374 1.09 -10.06 -5.85
CA ARG A 374 1.01 -8.92 -6.77
C ARG A 374 2.01 -9.06 -7.92
N GLU A 375 3.25 -9.48 -7.64
CA GLU A 375 4.24 -9.72 -8.70
C GLU A 375 3.77 -10.83 -9.65
N ALA A 376 3.20 -11.93 -9.14
CA ALA A 376 2.63 -12.99 -9.96
C ALA A 376 1.47 -12.45 -10.84
N PHE A 377 0.58 -11.65 -10.27
CA PHE A 377 -0.53 -11.02 -11.00
C PHE A 377 -0.03 -10.12 -12.14
N ILE A 378 0.95 -9.26 -11.85
CA ILE A 378 1.55 -8.35 -12.85
C ILE A 378 2.29 -9.13 -13.95
N HIS A 379 2.91 -10.26 -13.63
CA HIS A 379 3.53 -11.16 -14.63
C HIS A 379 2.53 -12.15 -15.23
N GLU A 380 1.23 -11.81 -15.23
CA GLU A 380 0.16 -12.59 -15.84
C GLU A 380 0.11 -14.06 -15.41
N MET A 381 0.65 -14.42 -14.24
CA MET A 381 0.53 -15.77 -13.72
C MET A 381 -0.91 -16.01 -13.26
N VAL A 382 -1.39 -17.25 -13.42
CA VAL A 382 -2.65 -17.68 -12.79
C VAL A 382 -2.34 -18.06 -11.35
N ILE A 383 -3.06 -17.44 -10.42
CA ILE A 383 -2.84 -17.56 -8.99
C ILE A 383 -3.91 -18.48 -8.42
N PHE A 384 -3.49 -19.52 -7.71
CA PHE A 384 -4.38 -20.43 -7.00
C PHE A 384 -4.13 -20.35 -5.51
N ALA A 385 -5.19 -20.42 -4.71
CA ALA A 385 -5.10 -20.36 -3.25
C ALA A 385 -6.16 -21.26 -2.60
N PHE A 386 -5.96 -21.55 -1.31
CA PHE A 386 -7.05 -22.07 -0.47
C PHE A 386 -7.67 -20.95 0.37
N GLU A 387 -8.93 -21.12 0.76
CA GLU A 387 -9.62 -20.20 1.69
C GLU A 387 -8.81 -19.95 2.97
N ASP A 388 -8.10 -20.98 3.45
CA ASP A 388 -7.29 -20.93 4.68
C ASP A 388 -5.93 -20.23 4.51
N THR A 389 -5.47 -20.01 3.27
CA THR A 389 -4.08 -19.56 2.98
C THR A 389 -3.98 -18.29 2.16
N ILE A 390 -5.07 -17.85 1.52
CA ILE A 390 -5.06 -16.68 0.67
C ILE A 390 -4.65 -15.42 1.43
N HIS A 391 -3.70 -14.65 0.88
CA HIS A 391 -3.27 -13.38 1.48
C HIS A 391 -3.97 -12.16 0.86
N HIS A 392 -4.26 -12.17 -0.45
CA HIS A 392 -4.84 -11.03 -1.18
C HIS A 392 -5.98 -11.47 -2.10
N HIS A 393 -7.21 -11.12 -1.75
CA HIS A 393 -8.41 -11.49 -2.51
C HIS A 393 -8.57 -10.67 -3.81
N GLU A 394 -7.99 -9.49 -3.88
CA GLU A 394 -8.12 -8.57 -5.02
C GLU A 394 -7.41 -9.05 -6.30
N TYR A 395 -6.44 -9.96 -6.16
CA TYR A 395 -5.63 -10.47 -7.28
C TYR A 395 -5.95 -11.92 -7.66
N VAL A 396 -6.83 -12.59 -6.90
CA VAL A 396 -7.18 -14.00 -7.09
C VAL A 396 -8.68 -14.09 -7.37
N ALA A 397 -9.06 -14.67 -8.51
CA ALA A 397 -10.47 -14.86 -8.82
C ALA A 397 -11.11 -15.84 -7.83
N LYS A 398 -12.40 -15.66 -7.52
CA LYS A 398 -13.16 -16.57 -6.64
C LYS A 398 -13.12 -18.02 -7.16
N GLU A 399 -13.11 -18.19 -8.48
CA GLU A 399 -13.00 -19.46 -9.19
C GLU A 399 -11.63 -20.15 -9.01
N HIS A 400 -10.64 -19.44 -8.49
CA HIS A 400 -9.28 -19.93 -8.22
C HIS A 400 -8.98 -20.10 -6.73
N ILE A 401 -9.99 -19.86 -5.88
CA ILE A 401 -9.93 -20.07 -4.43
C ILE A 401 -10.70 -21.33 -4.11
N PHE A 402 -10.03 -22.30 -3.47
CA PHE A 402 -10.61 -23.62 -3.20
C PHE A 402 -10.71 -23.89 -1.71
N ASN A 403 -11.65 -24.75 -1.33
CA ASN A 403 -11.59 -25.40 -0.04
C ASN A 403 -10.49 -26.48 -0.06
N LYS A 404 -9.72 -26.65 1.01
CA LYS A 404 -8.65 -27.67 1.07
C LYS A 404 -9.13 -29.12 0.86
N GLY A 405 -10.42 -29.38 1.04
CA GLY A 405 -11.04 -30.67 0.73
C GLY A 405 -11.26 -30.93 -0.77
N ASP A 406 -11.19 -29.90 -1.62
CA ASP A 406 -11.58 -29.95 -3.03
C ASP A 406 -10.37 -29.82 -3.99
N MET A 407 -9.40 -30.72 -3.82
CA MET A 407 -8.26 -30.81 -4.74
C MET A 407 -8.68 -31.17 -6.17
N SER A 408 -9.80 -31.87 -6.35
CA SER A 408 -10.29 -32.28 -7.67
C SER A 408 -10.69 -31.09 -8.53
N SER A 409 -11.42 -30.12 -7.97
CA SER A 409 -11.76 -28.88 -8.67
C SER A 409 -10.52 -28.06 -8.98
N LEU A 410 -9.59 -27.92 -8.03
CA LEU A 410 -8.31 -27.23 -8.27
C LEU A 410 -7.58 -27.83 -9.47
N MET A 411 -7.42 -29.16 -9.49
CA MET A 411 -6.72 -29.84 -10.58
C MET A 411 -7.46 -29.68 -11.91
N THR A 412 -8.79 -29.69 -11.91
CA THR A 412 -9.60 -29.46 -13.12
C THR A 412 -9.33 -28.07 -13.70
N VAL A 413 -9.28 -27.03 -12.86
CA VAL A 413 -9.01 -25.66 -13.29
C VAL A 413 -7.55 -25.50 -13.73
N LEU A 414 -6.58 -26.05 -12.99
CA LEU A 414 -5.15 -26.01 -13.32
C LEU A 414 -4.83 -26.68 -14.67
N LEU A 415 -5.50 -27.78 -14.98
CA LEU A 415 -5.35 -28.52 -16.24
C LEU A 415 -6.10 -27.86 -17.41
N GLY A 416 -6.96 -26.88 -17.13
CA GLY A 416 -7.66 -26.09 -18.13
C GLY A 416 -6.74 -25.20 -18.96
N ASP A 417 -7.34 -24.49 -19.92
CA ASP A 417 -6.62 -23.53 -20.75
C ASP A 417 -6.13 -22.33 -19.92
N TYR A 418 -4.82 -22.07 -19.98
CA TYR A 418 -4.16 -21.01 -19.23
C TYR A 418 -4.73 -19.63 -19.53
N HIS A 419 -4.96 -19.30 -20.80
CA HIS A 419 -5.45 -17.97 -21.19
C HIS A 419 -6.88 -17.73 -20.70
N THR A 420 -7.70 -18.78 -20.70
CA THR A 420 -9.05 -18.76 -20.12
C THR A 420 -8.99 -18.43 -18.63
N GLN A 421 -8.14 -19.12 -17.87
CA GLN A 421 -7.99 -18.83 -16.43
C GLN A 421 -7.44 -17.44 -16.17
N LEU A 422 -6.42 -17.01 -16.92
CA LEU A 422 -5.87 -15.68 -16.80
C LEU A 422 -6.92 -14.59 -17.06
N ASN A 423 -7.78 -14.77 -18.06
CA ASN A 423 -8.86 -13.82 -18.36
C ASN A 423 -9.90 -13.75 -17.24
N ILE A 424 -10.23 -14.88 -16.60
CA ILE A 424 -11.10 -14.91 -15.41
C ILE A 424 -10.49 -14.07 -14.29
N GLN A 425 -9.19 -14.27 -14.01
CA GLN A 425 -8.46 -13.51 -12.99
C GLN A 425 -8.43 -12.01 -13.27
N LYS A 426 -8.09 -11.60 -14.50
CA LYS A 426 -8.06 -10.18 -14.89
C LYS A 426 -9.43 -9.52 -14.81
N LYS A 427 -10.49 -10.25 -15.17
CA LYS A 427 -11.87 -9.77 -15.06
C LYS A 427 -12.28 -9.62 -13.59
N ALA A 428 -11.91 -10.56 -12.72
CA ALA A 428 -12.18 -10.48 -11.29
C ALA A 428 -11.50 -9.26 -10.63
N ALA A 429 -10.28 -8.94 -11.06
CA ALA A 429 -9.54 -7.75 -10.65
C ALA A 429 -10.00 -6.44 -11.34
N LEU A 430 -11.10 -6.50 -12.10
CA LEU A 430 -11.66 -5.41 -12.89
C LEU A 430 -10.58 -4.67 -13.70
N SER A 431 -9.76 -5.42 -14.43
CA SER A 431 -8.73 -4.83 -15.30
C SER A 431 -9.34 -4.18 -16.53
N GLU A 432 -8.87 -2.99 -16.86
CA GLU A 432 -9.25 -2.22 -18.06
C GLU A 432 -8.03 -1.98 -18.95
N ASP A 433 -8.25 -1.88 -20.26
CA ASP A 433 -7.27 -1.26 -21.15
C ASP A 433 -7.42 0.28 -21.14
N VAL A 434 -6.40 0.97 -21.64
CA VAL A 434 -6.31 2.44 -21.60
C VAL A 434 -7.50 3.12 -22.30
N ASN A 435 -7.98 2.58 -23.43
CA ASN A 435 -9.07 3.20 -24.18
C ASN A 435 -10.40 3.02 -23.44
N THR A 436 -10.69 1.80 -22.99
CA THR A 436 -11.91 1.52 -22.21
C THR A 436 -11.94 2.35 -20.92
N TYR A 437 -10.83 2.46 -20.20
CA TYR A 437 -10.74 3.29 -19.00
C TYR A 437 -11.03 4.77 -19.30
N LYS A 438 -10.45 5.31 -20.39
CA LYS A 438 -10.66 6.71 -20.80
C LYS A 438 -12.10 6.98 -21.20
N GLU A 439 -12.72 6.06 -21.94
CA GLU A 439 -14.13 6.15 -22.33
C GLU A 439 -15.03 6.15 -21.10
N LYS A 440 -14.86 5.20 -20.18
CA LYS A 440 -15.66 5.10 -18.94
C LYS A 440 -15.48 6.29 -18.02
N LEU A 441 -14.26 6.81 -17.88
CA LEU A 441 -13.97 7.98 -17.04
C LEU A 441 -14.57 9.28 -17.60
N SER A 442 -14.80 9.35 -18.92
CA SER A 442 -15.45 10.49 -19.57
C SER A 442 -16.99 10.48 -19.49
N GLN A 443 -17.59 9.31 -19.24
CA GLN A 443 -19.04 9.16 -19.00
C GLN A 443 -19.41 9.73 -17.65
#